data_AF-A0A9E5S6J4-F1
#
_entry.id   AF-A0A9E5S6J4-F1
#
_cell.length_a   1.000
_cell.length_b   1.000
_cell.length_c   1.000
_cell.angle_alpha   90.00
_cell.angle_beta   90.00
_cell.angle_gamma   90.00
#
_symmetry.space_group_name_H-M   'P 1'
#
loop_
_entity.id
_entity.type
_entity.pdbx_description
1 polymer ?
#
loop_
_entity_poly.entity_id
_entity_poly.type
_entity_poly.pdbx_seq_one_letter_code
_entity_poly.pdbx_strand_id
1 'polypeptide(L)'
;MVANTVITRDMIDRYDIRNEEVFRGVIHVLCSSIGSVVSPNKIANTLSSGYKSVDNETVSRYLNHIADAFLFYKVERYDLKERAYLKTQNKYYVCDMGLRNALIQYRQLEVSRAIENIVYVELIRRGYIVDIGKNRNEEIDFVARDTEGRKNYIQVTYSLENPGVKERELSSFRGLDDGYKKILITMDRTPFSNLEKGYRLLTILDFLENDNSIENA
;
A
#
# COMPACT_ATOMS: atom_id res chain seq x y z
N MET A 1 3.96 12.25 23.38
CA MET A 1 4.31 12.51 21.97
C MET A 1 3.04 12.92 21.26
N VAL A 2 2.98 14.15 20.74
CA VAL A 2 1.74 14.84 20.28
C VAL A 2 0.90 13.99 19.32
N ALA A 3 1.53 13.22 18.43
CA ALA A 3 0.85 12.37 17.45
C ALA A 3 -0.04 11.27 18.06
N ASN A 4 0.38 10.63 19.16
CA ASN A 4 -0.41 9.56 19.80
C ASN A 4 -1.60 10.12 20.60
N THR A 5 -1.52 11.39 21.02
CA THR A 5 -2.50 11.98 21.93
C THR A 5 -3.55 12.81 21.21
N VAL A 6 -3.21 13.51 20.11
CA VAL A 6 -4.18 14.34 19.38
C VAL A 6 -4.98 13.49 18.39
N ILE A 7 -4.30 12.87 17.42
CA ILE A 7 -4.97 12.12 16.33
C ILE A 7 -5.87 11.01 16.88
N THR A 8 -5.34 10.22 17.81
CA THR A 8 -6.09 9.09 18.35
C THR A 8 -7.26 9.54 19.24
N ARG A 9 -7.12 10.64 19.98
CA ARG A 9 -8.15 11.11 20.90
C ARG A 9 -9.35 11.68 20.14
N ASP A 10 -9.10 12.48 19.11
CA ASP A 10 -10.17 13.02 18.27
C ASP A 10 -11.00 11.90 17.63
N MET A 11 -10.36 10.80 17.22
CA MET A 11 -11.06 9.63 16.69
C MET A 11 -11.84 8.86 17.75
N ILE A 12 -11.25 8.68 18.94
CA ILE A 12 -11.91 8.01 20.07
C ILE A 12 -13.20 8.75 20.43
N ASP A 13 -13.11 10.07 20.54
CA ASP A 13 -14.24 10.92 20.90
C ASP A 13 -15.29 10.97 19.77
N ARG A 14 -14.85 11.08 18.50
CA ARG A 14 -15.75 11.13 17.33
C ARG A 14 -16.56 9.85 17.11
N TYR A 15 -15.96 8.69 17.35
CA TYR A 15 -16.59 7.39 17.08
C TYR A 15 -17.09 6.67 18.35
N ASP A 16 -17.10 7.34 19.51
CA ASP A 16 -17.47 6.77 20.82
C ASP A 16 -16.76 5.43 21.11
N ILE A 17 -15.44 5.43 20.91
CA ILE A 17 -14.63 4.21 20.99
C ILE A 17 -14.47 3.80 22.47
N ARG A 18 -15.23 2.79 22.88
CA ARG A 18 -15.20 2.29 24.27
C ARG A 18 -13.91 1.56 24.63
N ASN A 19 -13.33 0.81 23.70
CA ASN A 19 -12.09 0.06 23.93
C ASN A 19 -10.91 0.74 23.24
N GLU A 20 -10.48 1.86 23.84
CA GLU A 20 -9.39 2.69 23.34
C GLU A 20 -8.06 1.95 23.21
N GLU A 21 -7.78 1.04 24.14
CA GLU A 21 -6.54 0.28 24.17
C GLU A 21 -6.43 -0.63 22.94
N VAL A 22 -7.50 -1.36 22.63
CA VAL A 22 -7.58 -2.18 21.41
C VAL A 22 -7.52 -1.32 20.16
N PHE A 23 -8.20 -0.17 20.14
CA PHE A 23 -8.17 0.74 19.00
C PHE A 23 -6.75 1.24 18.71
N ARG A 24 -6.02 1.68 19.74
CA ARG A 24 -4.59 2.02 19.66
C ARG A 24 -3.75 0.84 19.18
N GLY A 25 -4.06 -0.37 19.66
CA GLY A 25 -3.44 -1.61 19.20
C GLY A 25 -3.61 -1.85 17.71
N VAL A 26 -4.82 -1.64 17.16
CA VAL A 26 -5.08 -1.76 15.71
C VAL A 26 -4.24 -0.76 14.91
N ILE A 27 -4.18 0.50 15.34
CA ILE A 27 -3.33 1.53 14.69
C ILE A 27 -1.86 1.11 14.68
N HIS A 28 -1.37 0.61 15.82
CA HIS A 28 0.03 0.17 15.94
C HIS A 28 0.32 -1.02 15.01
N VAL A 29 -0.58 -2.00 14.93
CA VAL A 29 -0.45 -3.13 14.01
C VAL A 29 -0.46 -2.67 12.55
N LEU A 30 -1.34 -1.73 12.18
CA LEU A 30 -1.35 -1.14 10.83
C LEU A 30 -0.03 -0.43 10.50
N CYS A 31 0.51 0.37 11.43
CA CYS A 31 1.79 1.06 11.22
C CYS A 31 2.96 0.07 10.99
N SER A 32 2.91 -1.09 11.64
CA SER A 32 3.89 -2.18 11.45
C SER A 32 3.64 -3.05 10.22
N SER A 33 2.47 -2.94 9.57
CA SER A 33 2.07 -3.78 8.43
C SER A 33 1.78 -2.98 7.16
N ILE A 34 2.29 -1.74 7.06
CA ILE A 34 2.20 -0.93 5.83
C ILE A 34 2.64 -1.73 4.60
N GLY A 35 1.90 -1.60 3.48
CA GLY A 35 2.17 -2.36 2.25
C GLY A 35 1.96 -3.88 2.35
N SER A 36 1.46 -4.39 3.48
CA SER A 36 1.14 -5.82 3.65
C SER A 36 -0.35 -6.04 3.66
N VAL A 37 -0.75 -7.25 3.26
CA VAL A 37 -2.15 -7.67 3.39
C VAL A 37 -2.56 -7.74 4.85
N VAL A 38 -3.71 -7.14 5.16
CA VAL A 38 -4.27 -7.10 6.51
C VAL A 38 -5.48 -8.03 6.59
N SER A 39 -5.53 -8.85 7.64
CA SER A 39 -6.68 -9.69 7.98
C SER A 39 -7.22 -9.26 9.35
N PRO A 40 -8.49 -8.82 9.44
CA PRO A 40 -9.11 -8.47 10.72
C PRO A 40 -9.03 -9.60 11.74
N ASN A 41 -9.20 -10.86 11.31
CA ASN A 41 -9.04 -12.03 12.17
C ASN A 41 -7.61 -12.16 12.71
N LYS A 42 -6.60 -11.92 11.87
CA LYS A 42 -5.20 -12.02 12.29
C LYS A 42 -4.86 -10.93 13.30
N ILE A 43 -5.33 -9.70 13.07
CA ILE A 43 -5.18 -8.59 14.02
C ILE A 43 -5.88 -8.92 15.34
N ALA A 44 -7.13 -9.38 15.30
CA ALA A 44 -7.91 -9.78 16.48
C ALA A 44 -7.16 -10.82 17.33
N ASN A 45 -6.60 -11.85 16.68
CA ASN A 45 -5.79 -12.88 17.34
C ASN A 45 -4.50 -12.31 17.94
N THR A 46 -3.79 -11.45 17.21
CA THR A 46 -2.59 -10.78 17.72
C THR A 46 -2.89 -9.94 18.95
N LEU A 47 -3.97 -9.15 18.93
CA LEU A 47 -4.35 -8.30 20.05
C LEU A 47 -4.88 -9.11 21.25
N SER A 48 -5.58 -10.22 21.01
CA SER A 48 -6.10 -11.08 22.09
C SER A 48 -5.01 -11.77 22.92
N SER A 49 -3.77 -11.83 22.41
CA SER A 49 -2.61 -12.33 23.18
C SER A 49 -2.09 -11.33 24.24
N GLY A 50 -2.44 -10.04 24.12
CA GLY A 50 -1.99 -8.98 25.03
C GLY A 50 -3.12 -8.18 25.69
N TYR A 51 -4.36 -8.30 25.20
CA TYR A 51 -5.54 -7.57 25.66
C TYR A 51 -6.71 -8.53 25.92
N LYS A 52 -7.82 -8.03 26.47
CA LYS A 52 -9.09 -8.79 26.51
C LYS A 52 -9.46 -9.26 25.10
N SER A 53 -10.12 -10.41 25.00
CA SER A 53 -10.56 -10.98 23.71
C SER A 53 -11.28 -9.94 22.85
N VAL A 54 -10.88 -9.84 21.58
CA VAL A 54 -11.45 -8.94 20.58
C VAL A 54 -11.91 -9.76 19.39
N ASP A 55 -13.12 -9.51 18.91
CA ASP A 55 -13.63 -10.12 17.69
C ASP A 55 -13.17 -9.38 16.41
N ASN A 56 -13.28 -10.07 15.29
CA ASN A 56 -12.89 -9.53 13.98
C ASN A 56 -13.80 -8.40 13.48
N GLU A 57 -15.06 -8.35 13.92
CA GLU A 57 -16.03 -7.33 13.55
C GLU A 57 -15.64 -5.98 14.14
N THR A 58 -15.25 -5.97 15.42
CA THR A 58 -14.72 -4.82 16.13
C THR A 58 -13.44 -4.31 15.47
N VAL A 59 -12.51 -5.20 15.11
CA VAL A 59 -11.31 -4.81 14.36
C VAL A 59 -11.69 -4.22 13.00
N SER A 60 -12.62 -4.84 12.27
CA SER A 60 -13.05 -4.34 10.95
C SER A 60 -13.68 -2.95 11.06
N ARG A 61 -14.50 -2.70 12.08
CA ARG A 61 -15.06 -1.38 12.37
C ARG A 61 -13.96 -0.36 12.67
N TYR A 62 -12.96 -0.72 13.46
CA TYR A 62 -11.82 0.16 13.75
C TYR A 62 -10.98 0.47 12.49
N LEU A 63 -10.74 -0.52 11.62
CA LEU A 63 -10.08 -0.30 10.34
C LEU A 63 -10.86 0.71 9.47
N ASN A 64 -12.20 0.61 9.44
CA ASN A 64 -13.04 1.56 8.72
C ASN A 64 -12.94 2.97 9.32
N HIS A 65 -13.03 3.12 10.65
CA HIS A 65 -12.87 4.43 11.30
C HIS A 65 -11.50 5.07 11.00
N ILE A 66 -10.43 4.28 11.00
CA ILE A 66 -9.08 4.72 10.65
C ILE A 66 -9.01 5.17 9.19
N ALA A 67 -9.70 4.47 8.29
CA ALA A 67 -9.77 4.85 6.89
C ALA A 67 -10.61 6.13 6.67
N ASP A 68 -11.77 6.23 7.32
CA ASP A 68 -12.67 7.38 7.24
C ASP A 68 -12.03 8.66 7.83
N ALA A 69 -11.10 8.51 8.76
CA ALA A 69 -10.29 9.60 9.30
C ALA A 69 -9.09 9.98 8.42
N PHE A 70 -8.91 9.33 7.27
CA PHE A 70 -7.78 9.54 6.35
C PHE A 70 -6.40 9.32 6.98
N LEU A 71 -6.33 8.54 8.07
CA LEU A 71 -5.03 8.17 8.66
C LEU A 71 -4.37 7.06 7.84
N PHE A 72 -5.18 6.14 7.33
CA PHE A 72 -4.76 5.13 6.36
C PHE A 72 -5.73 5.09 5.18
N TYR A 73 -5.21 4.78 4.01
CA TYR A 73 -5.99 4.48 2.83
C TYR A 73 -6.14 2.97 2.68
N LYS A 74 -7.37 2.49 2.67
CA LYS A 74 -7.69 1.10 2.34
C LYS A 74 -7.60 0.91 0.83
N VAL A 75 -6.82 -0.07 0.40
CA VAL A 75 -6.68 -0.42 -1.03
C VAL A 75 -7.17 -1.84 -1.25
N GLU A 76 -8.14 -1.95 -2.16
CA GLU A 76 -8.75 -3.22 -2.48
C GLU A 76 -7.88 -4.03 -3.44
N ARG A 77 -8.05 -5.35 -3.38
CA ARG A 77 -7.35 -6.26 -4.29
C ARG A 77 -8.27 -6.62 -5.44
N TYR A 78 -7.75 -6.56 -6.64
CA TYR A 78 -8.48 -6.84 -7.86
C TYR A 78 -7.86 -8.04 -8.59
N ASP A 79 -8.64 -9.10 -8.77
CA ASP A 79 -8.22 -10.26 -9.55
C ASP A 79 -8.33 -9.94 -11.04
N LEU A 80 -7.18 -9.86 -11.72
CA LEU A 80 -7.13 -9.49 -13.14
C LEU A 80 -7.72 -10.57 -14.04
N LYS A 81 -7.66 -11.83 -13.61
CA LYS A 81 -8.17 -12.97 -14.38
C LYS A 81 -9.68 -13.10 -14.22
N GLU A 82 -10.18 -13.06 -12.99
CA GLU A 82 -11.61 -13.17 -12.69
C GLU A 82 -12.37 -11.85 -12.89
N ARG A 83 -11.63 -10.73 -13.03
CA ARG A 83 -12.17 -9.37 -13.17
C ARG A 83 -13.10 -8.99 -12.01
N ALA A 84 -12.69 -9.36 -10.80
CA ALA A 84 -13.49 -9.20 -9.60
C ALA A 84 -12.65 -8.69 -8.43
N TYR A 85 -13.27 -7.91 -7.56
CA TYR A 85 -12.65 -7.48 -6.29
C TYR A 85 -12.65 -8.63 -5.29
N LEU A 86 -11.50 -8.84 -4.65
CA LEU A 86 -11.36 -9.77 -3.55
C LEU A 86 -11.91 -9.12 -2.28
N LYS A 87 -12.80 -9.83 -1.57
CA LYS A 87 -13.46 -9.30 -0.36
C LYS A 87 -12.53 -9.18 0.86
N THR A 88 -11.35 -9.78 0.81
CA THR A 88 -10.45 -9.92 1.96
C THR A 88 -9.01 -9.58 1.60
N GLN A 89 -8.16 -9.48 2.63
CA GLN A 89 -6.71 -9.25 2.50
C GLN A 89 -6.34 -7.90 1.89
N ASN A 90 -7.15 -6.86 2.09
CA ASN A 90 -6.84 -5.51 1.63
C ASN A 90 -5.51 -5.00 2.20
N LYS A 91 -4.83 -4.14 1.45
CA LYS A 91 -3.66 -3.40 1.94
C LYS A 91 -4.09 -2.06 2.52
N TYR A 92 -3.26 -1.52 3.41
CA TYR A 92 -3.45 -0.20 4.01
C TYR A 92 -2.16 0.60 3.90
N TYR A 93 -2.24 1.79 3.35
CA TYR A 93 -1.12 2.74 3.25
C TYR A 93 -1.38 3.93 4.15
N VAL A 94 -0.38 4.37 4.90
CA VAL A 94 -0.51 5.55 5.76
C VAL A 94 -0.50 6.81 4.92
N CYS A 95 -1.25 7.84 5.34
CA CYS A 95 -1.25 9.12 4.65
C CYS A 95 0.09 9.87 4.76
N ASP A 96 0.79 9.71 5.88
CA ASP A 96 2.06 10.38 6.15
C ASP A 96 3.04 9.43 6.87
N MET A 97 4.23 9.28 6.27
CA MET A 97 5.28 8.41 6.79
C MET A 97 5.89 8.92 8.10
N GLY A 98 5.93 10.23 8.32
CA GLY A 98 6.37 10.86 9.56
C GLY A 98 5.42 10.54 10.72
N LEU A 99 4.11 10.61 10.49
CA LEU A 99 3.10 10.19 11.47
C LEU A 99 3.25 8.73 11.85
N ARG A 100 3.38 7.84 10.85
CA ARG A 100 3.64 6.41 11.09
C ARG A 100 4.90 6.20 11.92
N ASN A 101 6.00 6.82 11.54
CA ASN A 101 7.28 6.68 12.23
C ASN A 101 7.23 7.21 13.67
N ALA A 102 6.53 8.31 13.91
CA ALA A 102 6.27 8.79 15.26
C ALA A 102 5.48 7.76 16.07
N LEU A 103 4.39 7.20 15.53
CA LEU A 103 3.54 6.23 16.23
C LEU A 103 4.30 4.95 16.63
N ILE A 104 5.23 4.47 15.80
CA ILE A 104 6.07 3.29 16.10
C ILE A 104 7.42 3.63 16.74
N GLN A 105 7.65 4.91 17.10
CA GLN A 105 8.89 5.39 17.71
C GLN A 105 10.15 5.04 16.90
N TYR A 106 10.06 5.08 15.57
CA TYR A 106 11.17 4.80 14.65
C TYR A 106 11.82 3.41 14.82
N ARG A 107 11.14 2.45 15.49
CA ARG A 107 11.72 1.12 15.78
C ARG A 107 11.82 0.19 14.57
N GLN A 108 11.09 0.48 13.48
CA GLN A 108 11.01 -0.37 12.29
C GLN A 108 11.30 0.45 11.03
N LEU A 109 12.41 0.12 10.36
CA LEU A 109 12.83 0.69 9.08
C LEU A 109 12.59 -0.34 7.97
N GLU A 110 11.43 -0.25 7.31
CA GLU A 110 11.05 -1.13 6.20
C GLU A 110 11.05 -0.30 4.91
N VAL A 111 12.24 -0.11 4.32
CA VAL A 111 12.45 0.86 3.23
C VAL A 111 11.61 0.50 1.99
N SER A 112 11.56 -0.76 1.58
CA SER A 112 10.76 -1.18 0.42
C SER A 112 9.28 -0.84 0.58
N ARG A 113 8.71 -1.08 1.77
CA ARG A 113 7.30 -0.76 2.06
C ARG A 113 7.06 0.74 2.18
N ALA A 114 8.04 1.49 2.68
CA ALA A 114 7.96 2.94 2.72
C ALA A 114 7.87 3.52 1.30
N ILE A 115 8.66 3.00 0.36
CA ILE A 115 8.66 3.41 -1.05
C ILE A 115 7.34 3.05 -1.72
N GLU A 116 6.84 1.83 -1.51
CA GLU A 116 5.53 1.41 -1.98
C GLU A 116 4.42 2.36 -1.49
N ASN A 117 4.45 2.75 -0.21
CA ASN A 117 3.51 3.72 0.35
C ASN A 117 3.65 5.12 -0.28
N ILE A 118 4.87 5.60 -0.50
CA ILE A 118 5.12 6.90 -1.14
C ILE A 118 4.56 6.89 -2.56
N VAL A 119 4.82 5.82 -3.33
CA VAL A 119 4.29 5.66 -4.68
C VAL A 119 2.76 5.64 -4.67
N TYR A 120 2.14 4.90 -3.75
CA TYR A 120 0.69 4.89 -3.60
C TYR A 120 0.10 6.28 -3.35
N VAL A 121 0.63 7.01 -2.35
CA VAL A 121 0.14 8.35 -1.98
C VAL A 121 0.27 9.31 -3.16
N GLU A 122 1.37 9.21 -3.91
CA GLU A 122 1.60 10.04 -5.08
C GLU A 122 0.64 9.70 -6.23
N LEU A 123 0.34 8.42 -6.47
CA LEU A 123 -0.63 8.00 -7.48
C LEU A 123 -2.02 8.59 -7.19
N ILE A 124 -2.50 8.51 -5.94
CA ILE A 124 -3.80 9.09 -5.58
C ILE A 124 -3.76 10.63 -5.62
N ARG A 125 -2.63 11.26 -5.30
CA ARG A 125 -2.44 12.72 -5.44
C ARG A 125 -2.59 13.17 -6.89
N ARG A 126 -2.14 12.35 -7.84
CA ARG A 126 -2.30 12.56 -9.29
C ARG A 126 -3.68 12.21 -9.83
N GLY A 127 -4.61 11.77 -8.98
CA GLY A 127 -5.99 11.46 -9.37
C GLY A 127 -6.20 10.06 -9.94
N TYR A 128 -5.22 9.15 -9.78
CA TYR A 128 -5.43 7.75 -10.15
C TYR A 128 -6.34 7.04 -9.15
N ILE A 129 -7.20 6.17 -9.66
CA ILE A 129 -7.85 5.12 -8.87
C ILE A 129 -6.89 3.93 -8.83
N VAL A 130 -6.51 3.51 -7.62
CA VAL A 130 -5.43 2.55 -7.42
C VAL A 130 -5.97 1.32 -6.68
N ASP A 131 -5.69 0.15 -7.24
CA ASP A 131 -5.97 -1.16 -6.65
C ASP A 131 -4.70 -2.01 -6.59
N ILE A 132 -4.68 -3.02 -5.74
CA ILE A 132 -3.61 -4.03 -5.77
C ILE A 132 -3.99 -5.11 -6.79
N GLY A 133 -3.12 -5.40 -7.75
CA GLY A 133 -3.40 -6.38 -8.79
C GLY A 133 -3.06 -7.80 -8.35
N LYS A 134 -3.98 -8.75 -8.53
CA LYS A 134 -3.64 -10.17 -8.47
C LYS A 134 -3.56 -10.73 -9.88
N ASN A 135 -2.36 -11.12 -10.30
CA ASN A 135 -2.10 -11.81 -11.56
C ASN A 135 -1.73 -13.27 -11.30
N ARG A 136 -2.72 -14.17 -11.42
CA ARG A 136 -2.56 -15.60 -11.07
C ARG A 136 -2.16 -15.76 -9.60
N ASN A 137 -0.90 -16.13 -9.35
CA ASN A 137 -0.34 -16.32 -8.01
C ASN A 137 0.57 -15.17 -7.59
N GLU A 138 0.82 -14.22 -8.50
CA GLU A 138 1.67 -13.06 -8.26
C GLU A 138 0.83 -11.84 -7.92
N GLU A 139 1.40 -10.95 -7.14
CA GLU A 139 0.84 -9.64 -6.84
C GLU A 139 1.55 -8.60 -7.69
N ILE A 140 0.77 -7.68 -8.25
CA ILE A 140 1.25 -6.43 -8.83
C ILE A 140 0.92 -5.35 -7.82
N ASP A 141 1.92 -4.57 -7.41
CA ASP A 141 1.73 -3.59 -6.34
C ASP A 141 0.56 -2.65 -6.64
N PHE A 142 0.50 -2.10 -7.87
CA PHE A 142 -0.58 -1.21 -8.25
C PHE A 142 -1.13 -1.44 -9.66
N VAL A 143 -2.45 -1.44 -9.76
CA VAL A 143 -3.22 -1.24 -10.99
C VAL A 143 -3.78 0.18 -10.91
N ALA A 144 -3.10 1.12 -11.57
CA ALA A 144 -3.47 2.53 -11.56
C ALA A 144 -4.34 2.85 -12.78
N ARG A 145 -5.53 3.40 -12.54
CA ARG A 145 -6.51 3.82 -13.55
C ARG A 145 -6.64 5.34 -13.54
N ASP A 146 -6.45 5.98 -14.69
CA ASP A 146 -6.74 7.41 -14.81
C ASP A 146 -8.23 7.68 -15.05
N THR A 147 -8.58 8.96 -15.20
CA THR A 147 -9.95 9.44 -15.42
C THR A 147 -10.52 9.00 -16.77
N GLU A 148 -9.68 8.69 -17.76
CA GLU A 148 -10.09 8.13 -19.06
C GLU A 148 -10.25 6.60 -19.02
N GLY A 149 -9.94 5.98 -17.88
CA GLY A 149 -9.98 4.53 -17.68
C GLY A 149 -8.77 3.78 -18.25
N ARG A 150 -7.72 4.49 -18.68
CA ARG A 150 -6.47 3.88 -19.12
C ARG A 150 -5.76 3.29 -17.91
N LYS A 151 -5.26 2.07 -18.06
CA LYS A 151 -4.63 1.28 -16.99
C LYS A 151 -3.12 1.28 -17.11
N ASN A 152 -2.45 1.33 -15.98
CA ASN A 152 -1.01 1.10 -15.86
C ASN A 152 -0.78 0.05 -14.75
N TYR A 153 0.05 -0.94 -15.06
CA TYR A 153 0.54 -1.91 -14.07
C TYR A 153 1.86 -1.41 -13.53
N ILE A 154 1.96 -1.25 -12.22
CA ILE A 154 3.12 -0.66 -11.56
C ILE A 154 3.62 -1.63 -10.51
N GLN A 155 4.92 -1.92 -10.56
CA GLN A 155 5.67 -2.66 -9.55
C GLN A 155 6.71 -1.71 -8.94
N VAL A 156 6.94 -1.82 -7.63
CA VAL A 156 7.84 -0.95 -6.89
C VAL A 156 8.92 -1.80 -6.22
N THR A 157 10.18 -1.39 -6.37
CA THR A 157 11.30 -2.08 -5.74
C THR A 157 12.30 -1.09 -5.16
N TYR A 158 12.99 -1.52 -4.11
CA TYR A 158 14.12 -0.75 -3.58
C TYR A 158 15.32 -0.82 -4.54
N SER A 159 15.68 -2.01 -5.02
CA SER A 159 16.84 -2.18 -5.89
C SER A 159 16.73 -3.41 -6.77
N LEU A 160 17.30 -3.31 -7.97
CA LEU A 160 17.39 -4.34 -8.99
C LEU A 160 18.79 -4.93 -9.15
N GLU A 161 19.73 -4.58 -8.28
CA GLU A 161 21.10 -5.12 -8.32
C GLU A 161 21.12 -6.65 -8.24
N ASN A 162 20.18 -7.25 -7.50
CA ASN A 162 20.03 -8.69 -7.41
C ASN A 162 19.18 -9.21 -8.59
N PRO A 163 19.74 -10.07 -9.47
CA PRO A 163 19.00 -10.61 -10.61
C PRO A 163 17.76 -11.43 -10.23
N GLY A 164 17.80 -12.11 -9.08
CA GLY A 164 16.66 -12.86 -8.56
C GLY A 164 15.53 -11.96 -8.09
N VAL A 165 15.83 -10.79 -7.53
CA VAL A 165 14.82 -9.76 -7.22
C VAL A 165 14.23 -9.23 -8.51
N LYS A 166 15.06 -8.84 -9.47
CA LYS A 166 14.59 -8.34 -10.77
C LYS A 166 13.65 -9.33 -11.45
N GLU A 167 14.03 -10.60 -11.52
CA GLU A 167 13.20 -11.62 -12.16
C GLU A 167 11.87 -11.83 -11.44
N ARG A 168 11.88 -11.78 -10.10
CA ARG A 168 10.65 -11.87 -9.28
C ARG A 168 9.74 -10.66 -9.48
N GLU A 169 10.27 -9.44 -9.43
CA GLU A 169 9.45 -8.24 -9.64
C GLU A 169 8.83 -8.23 -11.04
N LEU A 170 9.58 -8.68 -12.06
CA LEU A 170 9.10 -8.76 -13.44
C LEU A 170 8.18 -9.97 -13.71
N SER A 171 8.19 -11.01 -12.85
CA SER A 171 7.33 -12.18 -13.03
C SER A 171 5.86 -11.83 -12.87
N SER A 172 5.55 -10.84 -12.03
CA SER A 172 4.20 -10.30 -11.78
C SER A 172 3.49 -9.84 -13.05
N PHE A 173 4.24 -9.36 -14.06
CA PHE A 173 3.71 -8.88 -15.33
C PHE A 173 3.50 -9.96 -16.40
N ARG A 174 3.98 -11.19 -16.18
CA ARG A 174 3.97 -12.24 -17.20
C ARG A 174 2.53 -12.59 -17.62
N GLY A 175 2.31 -12.66 -18.92
CA GLY A 175 1.02 -13.02 -19.53
C GLY A 175 -0.03 -11.90 -19.54
N LEU A 176 0.35 -10.66 -19.19
CA LEU A 176 -0.48 -9.48 -19.39
C LEU A 176 -0.23 -8.87 -20.78
N ASP A 177 -0.81 -9.48 -21.80
CA ASP A 177 -0.64 -9.04 -23.19
C ASP A 177 -1.83 -8.19 -23.67
N ASP A 178 -2.25 -7.24 -22.83
CA ASP A 178 -3.43 -6.40 -23.00
C ASP A 178 -3.14 -4.98 -23.53
N GLY A 179 -1.88 -4.71 -23.88
CA GLY A 179 -1.43 -3.43 -24.45
C GLY A 179 -1.24 -2.29 -23.44
N TYR A 180 -1.63 -2.45 -22.17
CA TYR A 180 -1.40 -1.44 -21.13
C TYR A 180 0.06 -1.43 -20.67
N LYS A 181 0.53 -0.29 -20.16
CA LYS A 181 1.91 -0.12 -19.72
C LYS A 181 2.22 -0.99 -18.50
N LYS A 182 3.44 -1.53 -18.46
CA LYS A 182 4.04 -2.19 -17.29
C LYS A 182 5.25 -1.38 -16.87
N ILE A 183 5.20 -0.81 -15.68
CA ILE A 183 6.17 0.16 -15.18
C ILE A 183 6.79 -0.43 -13.90
N LEU A 184 8.10 -0.46 -13.85
CA LEU A 184 8.86 -0.81 -12.66
C LEU A 184 9.49 0.47 -12.11
N ILE A 185 9.10 0.85 -10.89
CA ILE A 185 9.66 2.01 -10.17
C ILE A 185 10.75 1.51 -9.23
N THR A 186 11.96 2.04 -9.35
CA THR A 186 13.12 1.67 -8.50
C THR A 186 13.76 2.86 -7.80
N MET A 187 14.41 2.65 -6.65
CA MET A 187 15.30 3.66 -6.05
C MET A 187 16.69 3.69 -6.70
N ASP A 188 17.02 2.70 -7.53
CA ASP A 188 18.32 2.67 -8.19
C ASP A 188 18.51 3.94 -9.02
N ARG A 189 19.74 4.45 -9.06
CA ARG A 189 20.12 5.62 -9.88
C ARG A 189 20.42 5.23 -11.33
N THR A 190 19.60 4.32 -11.88
CA THR A 190 19.75 3.85 -13.25
C THR A 190 18.92 4.75 -14.16
N PRO A 191 19.45 5.24 -15.30
CA PRO A 191 18.66 6.03 -16.24
C PRO A 191 17.39 5.29 -16.67
N PHE A 192 16.34 6.06 -16.96
CA PHE A 192 15.13 5.55 -17.61
C PHE A 192 15.51 4.65 -18.79
N SER A 193 14.98 3.43 -18.80
CA SER A 193 15.30 2.46 -19.84
C SER A 193 14.13 1.51 -20.09
N ASN A 194 14.10 0.98 -21.31
CA ASN A 194 13.22 -0.14 -21.64
C ASN A 194 13.87 -1.43 -21.14
N LEU A 195 13.16 -2.15 -20.29
CA LEU A 195 13.50 -3.50 -19.91
C LEU A 195 13.06 -4.48 -21.02
N GLU A 196 13.39 -5.75 -20.83
CA GLU A 196 12.94 -6.83 -21.69
C GLU A 196 11.40 -6.79 -21.87
N LYS A 197 10.91 -7.20 -23.05
CA LYS A 197 9.48 -7.28 -23.39
C LYS A 197 8.74 -5.92 -23.40
N GLY A 198 9.48 -4.82 -23.41
CA GLY A 198 8.91 -3.46 -23.52
C GLY A 198 8.40 -2.89 -22.20
N TYR A 199 8.73 -3.50 -21.06
CA TYR A 199 8.44 -2.91 -19.76
C TYR A 199 9.29 -1.64 -19.54
N ARG A 200 8.77 -0.69 -18.78
CA ARG A 200 9.41 0.60 -18.54
C ARG A 200 10.06 0.63 -17.18
N LEU A 201 11.32 1.08 -17.10
CA LEU A 201 12.00 1.34 -15.84
C LEU A 201 11.96 2.84 -15.55
N LEU A 202 11.41 3.22 -14.39
CA LEU A 202 11.35 4.59 -13.92
C LEU A 202 12.06 4.69 -12.56
N THR A 203 12.87 5.72 -12.35
CA THR A 203 13.39 5.97 -11.00
C THR A 203 12.31 6.60 -10.14
N ILE A 204 12.37 6.41 -8.81
CA ILE A 204 11.41 7.09 -7.93
C ILE A 204 11.56 8.62 -8.02
N LEU A 205 12.76 9.13 -8.30
CA LEU A 205 13.01 10.57 -8.40
C LEU A 205 12.33 11.11 -9.65
N ASP A 206 12.53 10.48 -10.81
CA ASP A 206 11.82 10.85 -12.05
C ASP A 206 10.30 10.71 -11.88
N PHE A 207 9.86 9.70 -11.13
CA PHE A 207 8.46 9.54 -10.80
C PHE A 207 7.97 10.77 -10.04
N LEU A 208 8.57 11.13 -8.90
CA LEU A 208 8.14 12.20 -8.01
C LEU A 208 8.32 13.62 -8.57
N GLU A 209 9.35 13.87 -9.38
CA GLU A 209 9.67 15.21 -9.90
C GLU A 209 8.85 15.59 -11.14
N ASN A 210 8.25 14.62 -11.84
CA ASN A 210 7.47 14.85 -13.05
C ASN A 210 6.07 14.25 -12.94
N ASP A 211 5.04 15.10 -12.90
CA ASP A 211 3.64 14.69 -12.81
C ASP A 211 3.22 13.78 -13.99
N ASN A 212 3.83 13.96 -15.16
CA ASN A 212 3.56 13.19 -16.38
C ASN A 212 4.49 11.98 -16.57
N SER A 213 5.28 11.60 -15.56
CA SER A 213 6.28 10.52 -15.68
C SER A 213 5.69 9.16 -16.10
N ILE A 214 4.46 8.83 -15.66
CA ILE A 214 3.74 7.61 -16.08
C ILE A 214 3.31 7.68 -17.54
N GLU A 215 2.90 8.86 -18.03
CA GLU A 215 2.47 9.05 -19.42
C GLU A 215 3.66 9.06 -20.38
N ASN A 216 4.79 9.61 -19.94
CA ASN A 216 6.02 9.71 -20.72
C ASN A 216 6.85 8.42 -20.72
N ALA A 217 6.65 7.55 -19.72
CA ALA A 217 7.27 6.21 -19.66
C ALA A 217 6.75 5.30 -20.77
#